data_AF-A0A6G3XET6-F1
#
_entry.id   AF-A0A6G3XET6-F1
#
_cell.length_a   1.000
_cell.length_b   1.000
_cell.length_c   1.000
_cell.angle_alpha   90.00
_cell.angle_beta   90.00
_cell.angle_gamma   90.00
#
_symmetry.space_group_name_H-M   'P 1'
#
loop_
_entity.id
_entity.type
_entity.pdbx_description
1 polymer ?
#
loop_
_entity_poly.entity_id
_entity_poly.type
_entity_poly.pdbx_seq_one_letter_code
_entity_poly.pdbx_strand_id
1 'polypeptide(L)'
;YRAGGLVVTLCRDFGEFGALAGEWDALHRRCATATPFQSHAWLHSWWISYGQEGRLRVLLVRRAGRLIGAAPLMLVHRPMPL
;
A
#
# COMPACT_ATOMS: atom_id res chain seq x y z
N TYR A 1 -25.63 9.82 10.11
CA TYR A 1 -24.95 8.94 9.14
C TYR A 1 -23.91 8.12 9.89
N ARG A 2 -24.11 6.81 10.09
CA ARG A 2 -23.03 5.98 10.66
C ARG A 2 -21.95 5.86 9.60
N ALA A 3 -20.76 6.35 9.90
CA ALA A 3 -19.58 6.04 9.12
C ALA A 3 -19.48 4.51 9.02
N GLY A 4 -19.61 3.94 7.81
CA GLY A 4 -19.35 2.52 7.60
C GLY A 4 -17.99 2.14 8.20
N GLY A 5 -17.91 0.96 8.82
CA GLY A 5 -16.71 0.51 9.52
C GLY A 5 -15.46 0.51 8.63
N LEU A 6 -14.31 0.69 9.26
CA LEU A 6 -13.01 0.55 8.59
C LEU A 6 -12.67 -0.94 8.47
N VAL A 7 -12.25 -1.35 7.27
CA VAL A 7 -11.70 -2.67 7.01
C VAL A 7 -10.22 -2.49 6.68
N VAL A 8 -9.36 -3.21 7.39
CA VAL A 8 -7.92 -3.20 7.13
C VAL A 8 -7.49 -4.59 6.67
N THR A 9 -6.84 -4.66 5.51
CA THR A 9 -6.28 -5.90 4.97
C THR A 9 -4.79 -5.75 4.71
N LEU A 10 -4.08 -6.88 4.65
CA LEU A 10 -2.65 -6.94 4.34
C LEU A 10 -2.45 -7.69 3.03
N CYS A 11 -1.97 -7.00 2.01
CA CYS A 11 -1.50 -7.60 0.77
C CYS A 11 -0.01 -7.97 0.91
N ARG A 12 0.30 -9.23 0.58
CA ARG A 12 1.66 -9.80 0.62
C ARG A 12 2.10 -10.34 -0.74
N ASP A 13 1.15 -10.53 -1.64
CA ASP A 13 1.40 -11.03 -2.97
C ASP A 13 1.73 -9.88 -3.91
N PHE A 14 2.74 -10.09 -4.77
CA PHE A 14 3.19 -9.05 -5.69
C PHE A 14 2.20 -8.81 -6.83
N GLY A 15 1.53 -9.86 -7.32
CA GLY A 15 0.49 -9.73 -8.34
C GLY A 15 -0.74 -8.99 -7.83
N GLU A 16 -1.20 -9.31 -6.61
CA GLU A 16 -2.24 -8.56 -5.92
C GLU A 16 -1.86 -7.09 -5.74
N PHE A 17 -0.61 -6.80 -5.36
CA PHE A 17 -0.12 -5.42 -5.25
C PHE A 17 -0.18 -4.70 -6.61
N GLY A 18 0.22 -5.35 -7.69
CA GLY A 18 0.08 -4.81 -9.06
C GLY A 18 -1.37 -4.49 -9.42
N ALA A 19 -2.33 -5.35 -9.03
CA ALA A 19 -3.75 -5.15 -9.32
C ALA A 19 -4.38 -3.94 -8.59
N LEU A 20 -3.71 -3.37 -7.58
CA LEU A 20 -4.18 -2.19 -6.85
C LEU A 20 -3.98 -0.87 -7.62
N ALA A 21 -3.29 -0.88 -8.77
CA ALA A 21 -2.91 0.33 -9.51
C ALA A 21 -4.06 1.33 -9.68
N GLY A 22 -5.19 0.89 -10.22
CA GLY A 22 -6.32 1.77 -10.52
C GLY A 22 -6.95 2.44 -9.29
N GLU A 23 -7.16 1.68 -8.21
CA GLU A 23 -7.74 2.24 -6.99
C GLU A 23 -6.75 3.08 -6.17
N TRP A 24 -5.46 2.75 -6.26
CA TRP A 24 -4.39 3.53 -5.64
C TRP A 24 -4.19 4.85 -6.37
N ASP A 25 -4.25 4.88 -7.71
CA ASP A 25 -4.21 6.13 -8.47
C ASP A 25 -5.40 7.03 -8.12
N ALA A 26 -6.59 6.44 -7.93
CA ALA A 26 -7.75 7.17 -7.43
C ALA A 26 -7.56 7.67 -5.98
N LEU A 27 -6.77 6.98 -5.15
CA LEU A 27 -6.36 7.43 -3.81
C LEU A 27 -5.37 8.58 -3.87
N HIS A 28 -4.35 8.46 -4.72
CA HIS A 28 -3.30 9.44 -4.90
C HIS A 28 -3.88 10.77 -5.37
N ARG A 29 -4.72 10.76 -6.42
CA ARG A 29 -5.35 11.98 -6.97
C ARG A 29 -6.22 12.77 -5.98
N ARG A 30 -6.81 12.12 -4.98
CA ARG A 30 -7.68 12.78 -3.98
C ARG A 30 -6.94 13.18 -2.70
N CYS A 31 -5.67 12.79 -2.57
CA CYS A 31 -4.85 13.10 -1.40
C CYS A 31 -4.01 14.34 -1.72
N ALA A 32 -4.43 15.51 -1.22
CA ALA A 32 -3.77 16.78 -1.51
C ALA A 32 -2.30 16.84 -1.05
N THR A 33 -1.93 15.98 -0.10
CA THR A 33 -0.57 15.89 0.46
C THR A 33 0.23 14.71 -0.10
N ALA A 34 -0.31 13.98 -1.09
CA ALA A 34 0.40 12.88 -1.70
C ALA A 34 1.60 13.38 -2.50
N THR A 35 2.76 12.76 -2.26
CA THR A 35 3.97 13.00 -3.02
C THR A 35 4.06 12.02 -4.20
N PRO A 36 4.87 12.31 -5.24
CA PRO A 36 5.09 11.36 -6.34
C PRO A 36 5.60 9.99 -5.87
N PHE A 37 6.39 9.94 -4.79
CA PHE A 37 6.92 8.73 -4.18
C PHE A 37 5.84 7.81 -3.57
N GLN A 38 4.62 8.32 -3.40
CA GLN A 38 3.48 7.56 -2.89
C GLN A 38 2.54 7.08 -4.01
N SER A 39 2.89 7.34 -5.28
CA SER A 39 2.14 6.78 -6.42
C SER A 39 2.38 5.28 -6.54
N HIS A 40 1.36 4.55 -7.01
CA HIS A 40 1.48 3.10 -7.21
C HIS A 40 2.59 2.77 -8.20
N ALA A 41 2.65 3.48 -9.33
CA ALA A 41 3.68 3.28 -10.35
C ALA A 41 5.10 3.40 -9.76
N TRP A 42 5.37 4.44 -8.95
CA TRP A 42 6.67 4.60 -8.31
C TRP A 42 6.96 3.42 -7.35
N LEU A 43 6.01 3.07 -6.48
CA LEU A 43 6.19 2.03 -5.47
C LEU A 43 6.33 0.64 -6.08
N HIS A 44 5.60 0.36 -7.15
CA HIS A 44 5.68 -0.89 -7.90
C HIS A 44 7.04 -1.02 -8.59
N SER A 45 7.51 0.03 -9.27
CA SER A 45 8.87 0.05 -9.85
C SER A 45 9.96 -0.08 -8.81
N TRP A 46 9.81 0.58 -7.65
CA TRP A 46 10.73 0.41 -6.53
C TRP A 46 10.75 -1.04 -6.05
N TRP A 47 9.59 -1.69 -5.93
CA TRP A 47 9.51 -3.08 -5.51
C TRP A 47 10.16 -4.04 -6.50
N ILE A 48 9.99 -3.81 -7.81
CA ILE A 48 10.69 -4.59 -8.85
C ILE A 48 12.21 -4.51 -8.67
N SER A 49 12.72 -3.33 -8.33
CA SER A 49 14.16 -3.06 -8.32
C SER A 49 14.83 -3.42 -6.98
N TYR A 50 14.14 -3.21 -5.87
CA TYR A 50 14.71 -3.30 -4.52
C TYR A 50 13.95 -4.23 -3.58
N GLY A 51 12.75 -4.69 -3.99
CA GLY A 51 11.95 -5.62 -3.22
C GLY A 51 12.64 -6.97 -3.08
N GLN A 52 12.27 -7.69 -2.02
CA GLN A 52 12.68 -9.07 -1.81
C GLN A 52 11.44 -9.95 -1.65
N GLU A 53 11.51 -11.17 -2.18
CA GLU A 53 10.44 -12.14 -2.07
C GLU A 53 10.04 -12.36 -0.59
N GLY A 54 8.74 -12.49 -0.33
CA GLY A 54 8.19 -12.71 1.01
C GLY A 54 8.19 -11.48 1.93
N ARG A 55 8.81 -10.36 1.53
CA ARG A 55 8.94 -9.15 2.37
C ARG A 55 7.89 -8.08 2.12
N LEU A 56 7.04 -8.23 1.12
CA LEU A 56 6.00 -7.25 0.77
C LEU A 56 4.93 -7.16 1.86
N ARG A 57 4.70 -5.97 2.39
CA ARG A 57 3.64 -5.70 3.36
C ARG A 57 2.91 -4.43 2.96
N VAL A 58 1.79 -4.57 2.27
CA VAL A 58 0.95 -3.43 1.89
C VAL A 58 -0.33 -3.46 2.73
N LEU A 59 -0.45 -2.54 3.67
CA LEU A 59 -1.68 -2.35 4.42
C LEU A 59 -2.66 -1.53 3.60
N LEU A 60 -3.90 -2.01 3.48
CA LEU A 60 -4.98 -1.36 2.76
C LEU A 60 -6.10 -1.05 3.72
N VAL A 61 -6.51 0.21 3.77
CA VAL A 61 -7.62 0.67 4.61
C VAL A 61 -8.79 1.00 3.70
N ARG A 62 -9.92 0.34 3.90
CA ARG A 62 -11.15 0.54 3.14
C ARG A 62 -12.29 1.02 4.02
N ARG A 63 -13.18 1.81 3.44
CA ARG A 63 -14.47 2.19 4.03
C ARG A 63 -15.54 1.99 2.99
N ALA A 64 -16.53 1.15 3.30
CA ALA A 64 -17.56 0.73 2.34
C ALA A 64 -16.97 0.24 0.99
N GLY A 65 -15.96 -0.64 1.05
CA GLY A 65 -15.27 -1.22 -0.12
C GLY A 65 -14.27 -0.28 -0.83
N ARG A 66 -14.42 1.03 -0.70
CA ARG A 66 -13.51 2.02 -1.28
C ARG A 66 -12.22 2.09 -0.48
N LEU A 67 -11.07 1.94 -1.16
CA LEU A 67 -9.76 2.22 -0.58
C LEU A 67 -9.75 3.67 -0.10
N ILE A 68 -9.24 3.95 1.09
CA ILE A 68 -9.12 5.31 1.66
C ILE A 68 -7.74 5.58 2.26
N GLY A 69 -6.90 4.55 2.41
CA GLY A 69 -5.51 4.68 2.81
C GLY A 69 -4.73 3.44 2.40
N ALA A 70 -3.43 3.61 2.16
CA ALA A 70 -2.50 2.53 1.87
C ALA A 70 -1.16 2.83 2.52
N ALA A 71 -0.49 1.80 3.06
CA ALA A 71 0.86 1.90 3.60
C ALA A 71 1.73 0.80 2.97
N PRO A 72 2.59 1.13 1.99
CA PRO A 72 3.56 0.21 1.42
C PRO A 72 4.77 0.07 2.36
N LEU A 73 5.00 -1.15 2.85
CA LEU A 73 6.07 -1.46 3.79
C LEU A 73 6.88 -2.67 3.28
N MET A 74 8.14 -2.71 3.67
CA MET A 74 9.01 -3.87 3.50
C MET A 74 9.32 -4.44 4.89
N LEU A 75 9.09 -5.73 5.08
CA LEU A 75 9.52 -6.43 6.29
C LEU A 75 11.05 -6.46 6.34
N VAL A 76 11.65 -5.98 7.42
CA VAL A 76 13.09 -6.08 7.65
C VAL A 76 13.33 -6.79 8.97
N HIS A 77 14.13 -7.84 8.94
CA HIS A 77 14.64 -8.49 10.14
C HIS A 77 15.93 -7.77 10.54
N ARG A 78 15.85 -6.88 11.52
CA ARG A 78 17.03 -6.28 12.14
C ARG A 78 17.13 -6.82 13.57
N PRO A 79 18.30 -7.28 14.05
CA PRO A 79 18.49 -7.48 15.47
C PRO A 79 18.18 -6.17 16.19
N MET A 80 17.42 -6.24 17.29
CA MET A 80 17.27 -5.09 18.17
C MET A 80 18.68 -4.73 18.68
N PRO A 81 19.10 -3.46 18.62
CA PRO A 81 20.37 -3.09 19.25
C PRO A 81 20.26 -3.44 20.74
N LEU A 82 21.13 -4.37 21.17
CA LEU A 82 21.37 -4.63 22.59
C LEU A 82 22.16 -3.46 23.18
#